data_AF-A0AAD1QXU3-F1
#
_entry.id   AF-A0AAD1QXU3-F1
#
_cell.length_a   1.000
_cell.length_b   1.000
_cell.length_c   1.000
_cell.angle_alpha   90.00
_cell.angle_beta   90.00
_cell.angle_gamma   90.00
#
_symmetry.space_group_name_H-M   'P 1'
#
loop_
_entity.id
_entity.type
_entity.pdbx_description
1 polymer ?
#
loop_
_entity_poly.entity_id
_entity_poly.type
_entity_poly.pdbx_seq_one_letter_code
_entity_poly.pdbx_strand_id
1 'polypeptide(L)'
;MPFTFQQTGRKVSHKAKAYPDYRALEMALYSAALSITAQPAENKHTDPDTMGRKSQRTAAGACKYTHDISAMLQRPAGPKMAATPDPETNSTNSDHAAGDTLDLRPPHDIQADPDALTPATKLDIKNLLLELKQMSAADMAIRKTGIPDNISQSELPHYLRRLVATILPHAQAKKLAIAEMFRIRKSPQAPPQATRDVIVRCHTRADRNAIFAALKGKTPLDFESASLTFYQDLTRSTVQWRRNIRPVTRRLQDAKVIYRWKTPKTLSVDHNGTTLHLTSSQEADSFLQALKLPPRPDPTDEPTSSHTWDPTRTVPFVPRRREIPIADT
;
A
#
# COMPACT_ATOMS: atom_id res chain seq x y z
N MET A 1 -33.90 -31.85 25.09
CA MET A 1 -34.38 -31.23 23.82
C MET A 1 -33.16 -30.94 22.95
N PRO A 2 -32.82 -31.77 21.96
CA PRO A 2 -31.71 -31.46 21.04
C PRO A 2 -32.16 -30.43 20.00
N PHE A 3 -31.43 -29.33 19.88
CA PHE A 3 -31.62 -28.32 18.84
C PHE A 3 -30.92 -28.79 17.56
N THR A 4 -31.71 -29.24 16.58
CA THR A 4 -31.24 -29.51 15.21
C THR A 4 -31.12 -28.20 14.43
N PHE A 5 -29.89 -27.80 14.09
CA PHE A 5 -29.62 -26.65 13.25
C PHE A 5 -29.72 -27.07 11.77
N GLN A 6 -30.81 -26.69 11.10
CA GLN A 6 -30.96 -26.90 9.66
C GLN A 6 -30.06 -25.92 8.89
N GLN A 7 -29.02 -26.43 8.26
CA GLN A 7 -28.14 -25.68 7.37
C GLN A 7 -28.84 -25.50 6.01
N THR A 8 -29.44 -24.33 5.78
CA THR A 8 -30.02 -24.00 4.48
C THR A 8 -28.91 -23.59 3.51
N GLY A 9 -28.58 -24.50 2.58
CA GLY A 9 -27.59 -24.29 1.54
C GLY A 9 -28.05 -23.27 0.49
N ARG A 10 -27.82 -21.98 0.74
CA ARG A 10 -27.98 -20.93 -0.26
C ARG A 10 -26.70 -20.85 -1.09
N LYS A 11 -26.74 -21.34 -2.34
CA LYS A 11 -25.66 -21.13 -3.32
C LYS A 11 -25.65 -19.65 -3.73
N VAL A 12 -24.78 -18.86 -3.10
CA VAL A 12 -24.51 -17.49 -3.53
C VAL A 12 -23.43 -17.56 -4.62
N SER A 13 -23.81 -17.26 -5.85
CA SER A 13 -22.87 -17.10 -6.96
C SER A 13 -22.11 -15.79 -6.76
N HIS A 14 -20.89 -15.88 -6.21
CA HIS A 14 -20.02 -14.73 -6.04
C HIS A 14 -19.23 -14.49 -7.34
N LYS A 15 -19.60 -13.44 -8.08
CA LYS A 15 -18.69 -12.84 -9.06
C LYS A 15 -17.52 -12.23 -8.28
N ALA A 16 -16.42 -12.97 -8.15
CA ALA A 16 -15.16 -12.43 -7.66
C ALA A 16 -14.73 -11.30 -8.61
N LYS A 17 -14.72 -10.05 -8.14
CA LYS A 17 -14.07 -8.97 -8.88
C LYS A 17 -12.57 -9.30 -8.93
N ALA A 18 -12.09 -9.72 -10.09
CA ALA A 18 -10.66 -9.86 -10.36
C ALA A 18 -10.03 -8.46 -10.24
N TYR A 19 -9.14 -8.28 -9.27
CA TYR A 19 -8.41 -7.03 -9.12
C TYR A 19 -7.27 -6.97 -10.14
N PRO A 20 -6.95 -5.78 -10.66
CA PRO A 20 -5.88 -5.61 -11.64
C PRO A 20 -4.55 -6.03 -11.03
N ASP A 21 -3.77 -6.78 -11.81
CA ASP A 21 -2.35 -7.02 -11.53
C ASP A 21 -1.67 -5.65 -11.40
N TYR A 22 -1.15 -5.35 -10.21
CA TYR A 22 -0.45 -4.09 -9.94
C TYR A 22 0.69 -3.86 -10.94
N ARG A 23 1.28 -4.94 -11.48
CA ARG A 23 2.29 -4.83 -12.53
C ARG A 23 1.67 -4.33 -13.85
N ALA A 24 0.46 -4.78 -14.20
CA ALA A 24 -0.24 -4.28 -15.38
C ALA A 24 -0.63 -2.80 -15.21
N LEU A 25 -1.10 -2.41 -14.02
CA LEU A 25 -1.37 -1.01 -13.68
C LEU A 25 -0.11 -0.15 -13.66
N GLU A 26 0.99 -0.65 -13.10
CA GLU A 26 2.30 0.00 -13.10
C GLU A 26 2.79 0.17 -14.55
N MET A 27 2.72 -0.87 -15.38
CA MET A 27 3.11 -0.80 -16.79
C MET A 27 2.20 0.13 -17.60
N ALA A 28 0.89 0.15 -17.33
CA ALA A 28 -0.05 1.05 -18.00
C ALA A 28 0.20 2.51 -17.61
N LEU A 29 0.38 2.80 -16.32
CA LEU A 29 0.72 4.13 -15.82
C LEU A 29 2.10 4.57 -16.29
N TYR A 30 3.06 3.65 -16.35
CA TYR A 30 4.39 3.92 -16.86
C TYR A 30 4.39 4.21 -18.37
N SER A 31 3.62 3.43 -19.14
CA SER A 31 3.41 3.67 -20.57
C SER A 31 2.76 5.03 -20.81
N ALA A 32 1.67 5.35 -20.08
CA ALA A 32 1.00 6.64 -20.17
C ALA A 32 1.92 7.80 -19.77
N ALA A 33 2.73 7.62 -18.73
CA ALA A 33 3.69 8.62 -18.28
C ALA A 33 4.82 8.84 -19.30
N LEU A 34 5.34 7.76 -19.90
CA LEU A 34 6.36 7.86 -20.94
C LEU A 34 5.84 8.62 -22.15
N SER A 35 4.60 8.36 -22.58
CA SER A 35 3.94 9.12 -23.65
C SER A 35 3.83 10.61 -23.35
N ILE A 36 3.65 11.00 -22.09
CA ILE A 36 3.62 12.42 -21.66
C ILE A 36 5.03 13.04 -21.65
N THR A 37 6.07 12.27 -21.29
CA THR A 37 7.44 12.81 -21.16
C THR A 37 8.29 12.75 -22.43
N ALA A 38 7.88 11.98 -23.44
CA ALA A 38 8.66 11.73 -24.65
C ALA A 38 8.45 12.77 -25.77
N GLN A 39 7.75 13.88 -25.52
CA GLN A 39 7.70 14.95 -26.52
C GLN A 39 9.10 15.57 -26.67
N PRO A 40 9.66 15.59 -27.90
CA PRO A 40 10.94 16.22 -28.15
C PRO A 40 10.82 17.68 -27.72
N ALA A 41 11.81 18.17 -26.98
CA ALA A 41 11.96 19.61 -26.80
C ALA A 41 12.03 20.19 -28.21
N GLU A 42 10.95 20.83 -28.66
CA GLU A 42 10.97 21.57 -29.91
C GLU A 42 12.17 22.50 -29.82
N ASN A 43 13.11 22.31 -30.74
CA ASN A 43 14.24 23.17 -30.94
C ASN A 43 13.67 24.58 -31.14
N LYS A 44 13.63 25.35 -30.06
CA LYS A 44 13.49 26.80 -30.14
C LYS A 44 14.72 27.25 -30.91
N HIS A 45 14.50 27.48 -32.21
CA HIS A 45 15.44 28.15 -33.08
C HIS A 45 15.76 29.49 -32.43
N THR A 46 16.88 29.54 -31.72
CA THR A 46 17.39 30.77 -31.15
C THR A 46 17.93 31.60 -32.29
N ASP A 47 17.17 32.60 -32.70
CA ASP A 47 17.66 33.71 -33.51
C ASP A 47 18.89 34.32 -32.82
N PRO A 48 20.06 34.37 -33.48
CA PRO A 48 21.25 34.98 -32.93
C PRO A 48 21.23 36.48 -33.23
N ASP A 49 20.35 37.24 -32.59
CA ASP A 49 20.51 38.70 -32.56
C ASP A 49 19.70 39.35 -31.45
N THR A 50 20.29 39.50 -30.27
CA THR A 50 20.07 40.68 -29.40
C THR A 50 21.22 40.77 -28.41
N MET A 51 22.27 41.51 -28.78
CA MET A 51 23.24 42.03 -27.83
C MET A 51 22.60 43.08 -26.93
N GLY A 52 22.85 42.93 -25.63
CA GLY A 52 23.01 44.06 -24.73
C GLY A 52 21.77 44.50 -23.95
N ARG A 53 21.70 44.08 -22.68
CA ARG A 53 21.47 45.00 -21.55
C ARG A 53 21.78 44.32 -20.23
N LYS A 54 22.83 44.82 -19.57
CA LYS A 54 23.07 44.65 -18.14
C LYS A 54 21.90 45.30 -17.39
N SER A 55 21.23 44.55 -16.51
CA SER A 55 20.37 45.17 -15.51
C SER A 55 20.53 44.49 -14.15
N GLN A 56 20.41 45.31 -13.13
CA GLN A 56 20.91 45.17 -11.79
C GLN A 56 20.11 44.17 -10.96
N ARG A 57 20.83 43.49 -10.05
CA ARG A 57 20.25 42.82 -8.90
C ARG A 57 19.67 43.87 -7.94
N THR A 58 18.39 43.75 -7.62
CA THR A 58 17.82 44.27 -6.38
C THR A 58 17.16 43.13 -5.63
N ALA A 59 17.59 42.98 -4.37
CA ALA A 59 17.04 42.07 -3.39
C ALA A 59 15.99 42.84 -2.57
N ALA A 60 14.74 42.36 -2.56
CA ALA A 60 13.76 42.55 -1.49
C ALA A 60 12.42 41.94 -1.93
N GLY A 61 11.76 41.18 -1.04
CA GLY A 61 10.37 40.79 -1.24
C GLY A 61 9.98 39.43 -0.69
N ALA A 62 10.17 39.20 0.61
CA ALA A 62 9.54 38.08 1.29
C ALA A 62 8.05 38.41 1.55
N CYS A 63 7.19 38.09 0.59
CA CYS A 63 5.74 38.16 0.75
C CYS A 63 5.23 36.97 1.56
N LYS A 64 4.56 37.28 2.67
CA LYS A 64 3.74 36.34 3.44
C LYS A 64 2.47 36.03 2.65
N TYR A 65 2.23 34.75 2.38
CA TYR A 65 0.94 34.24 1.91
C TYR A 65 0.48 33.16 2.89
N THR A 66 -0.43 33.54 3.79
CA THR A 66 -1.27 32.60 4.54
C THR A 66 -2.69 32.82 4.03
N HIS A 67 -3.15 31.95 3.12
CA HIS A 67 -4.56 31.87 2.81
C HIS A 67 -5.23 30.86 3.73
N ASP A 68 -6.18 31.40 4.49
CA ASP A 68 -7.18 30.74 5.30
C ASP A 68 -8.18 29.99 4.39
N ILE A 69 -8.19 28.66 4.46
CA ILE A 69 -9.09 27.76 3.69
C ILE A 69 -10.15 27.19 4.64
N SER A 70 -10.82 28.06 5.42
CA SER A 70 -11.89 27.64 6.33
C SER A 70 -13.30 28.10 5.92
N ALA A 71 -13.46 28.80 4.80
CA ALA A 71 -14.74 29.48 4.46
C ALA A 71 -15.53 28.92 3.26
N MET A 72 -15.19 27.76 2.69
CA MET A 72 -15.85 27.25 1.46
C MET A 72 -16.75 26.01 1.64
N LEU A 73 -17.07 25.60 2.86
CA LEU A 73 -17.99 24.47 3.13
C LEU A 73 -19.21 24.90 3.94
N GLN A 74 -20.06 25.74 3.34
CA GLN A 74 -21.46 25.87 3.74
C GLN A 74 -22.34 25.80 2.49
N ARG A 75 -22.89 24.61 2.21
CA ARG A 75 -23.99 24.44 1.26
C ARG A 75 -25.31 24.50 2.03
N PRO A 76 -26.27 25.34 1.63
CA PRO A 76 -27.61 25.32 2.22
C PRO A 76 -28.40 24.09 1.75
N ALA A 77 -29.20 23.56 2.67
CA ALA A 77 -30.11 22.45 2.44
C ALA A 77 -31.23 22.86 1.46
N GLY A 78 -31.37 22.10 0.38
CA GLY A 78 -32.52 22.19 -0.54
C GLY A 78 -33.71 21.34 -0.05
N PRO A 79 -34.93 21.65 -0.51
CA PRO A 79 -36.16 21.29 0.19
C PRO A 79 -36.67 19.87 -0.11
N LYS A 80 -37.39 19.33 0.88
CA LYS A 80 -38.18 18.09 0.85
C LYS A 80 -39.28 18.17 -0.21
N MET A 81 -39.34 17.17 -1.10
CA MET A 81 -40.48 16.94 -1.99
C MET A 81 -41.14 15.60 -1.64
N ALA A 82 -42.47 15.63 -1.71
CA ALA A 82 -43.41 14.70 -1.09
C ALA A 82 -43.65 13.40 -1.88
N ALA A 83 -44.21 12.40 -1.17
CA ALA A 83 -44.87 11.21 -1.69
C ALA A 83 -46.02 11.60 -2.66
N THR A 84 -46.39 10.82 -3.68
CA THR A 84 -47.18 9.55 -3.70
C THR A 84 -47.52 9.28 -5.21
N PRO A 85 -48.38 8.33 -5.64
CA PRO A 85 -48.52 6.87 -5.43
C PRO A 85 -48.30 6.04 -6.73
N ASP A 86 -48.35 4.71 -6.59
CA ASP A 86 -48.42 3.70 -7.68
C ASP A 86 -49.66 3.86 -8.59
N PRO A 87 -49.61 3.32 -9.83
CA PRO A 87 -50.53 2.23 -10.13
C PRO A 87 -49.99 1.10 -11.04
N GLU A 88 -50.42 -0.12 -10.68
CA GLU A 88 -50.97 -1.23 -11.48
C GLU A 88 -50.42 -1.56 -12.89
N THR A 89 -49.91 -2.80 -12.97
CA THR A 89 -50.07 -3.84 -14.00
C THR A 89 -50.39 -3.44 -15.44
N ASN A 90 -49.52 -3.85 -16.37
CA ASN A 90 -49.99 -4.49 -17.58
C ASN A 90 -49.00 -5.52 -18.15
N SER A 91 -49.49 -6.74 -18.35
CA SER A 91 -48.83 -7.80 -19.11
C SER A 91 -49.17 -7.66 -20.59
N THR A 92 -48.23 -7.85 -21.50
CA THR A 92 -48.32 -8.75 -22.67
C THR A 92 -47.21 -8.49 -23.68
N ASN A 93 -46.58 -9.58 -24.11
CA ASN A 93 -45.97 -9.82 -25.44
C ASN A 93 -44.76 -8.93 -25.81
N SER A 94 -43.77 -9.34 -26.59
CA SER A 94 -43.64 -10.41 -27.57
C SER A 94 -42.15 -10.69 -27.79
N ASP A 95 -41.88 -11.88 -28.29
CA ASP A 95 -40.63 -12.30 -28.91
C ASP A 95 -39.96 -11.23 -29.80
N HIS A 96 -38.66 -11.00 -29.57
CA HIS A 96 -37.61 -10.77 -30.57
C HIS A 96 -36.34 -10.31 -29.84
N ALA A 97 -35.34 -11.19 -29.74
CA ALA A 97 -33.98 -10.78 -29.40
C ALA A 97 -33.00 -11.53 -30.29
N ALA A 98 -32.87 -11.04 -31.52
CA ALA A 98 -31.68 -11.26 -32.32
C ALA A 98 -30.47 -10.73 -31.54
N GLY A 99 -29.38 -11.50 -31.55
CA GLY A 99 -28.18 -11.22 -30.78
C GLY A 99 -27.54 -9.90 -31.16
N ASP A 100 -27.82 -8.88 -30.36
CA ASP A 100 -27.11 -7.60 -30.38
C ASP A 100 -25.73 -7.83 -29.74
N THR A 101 -24.79 -8.22 -30.60
CA THR A 101 -23.38 -8.38 -30.22
C THR A 101 -22.85 -6.98 -29.98
N LEU A 102 -22.93 -6.51 -28.73
CA LEU A 102 -22.32 -5.26 -28.28
C LEU A 102 -20.87 -5.24 -28.77
N ASP A 103 -20.60 -4.42 -29.77
CA ASP A 103 -19.27 -4.19 -30.33
C ASP A 103 -18.45 -3.48 -29.25
N LEU A 104 -17.81 -4.27 -28.38
CA LEU A 104 -16.88 -3.84 -27.34
C LEU A 104 -15.55 -3.38 -27.95
N ARG A 105 -15.59 -2.68 -29.10
CA ARG A 105 -14.42 -1.93 -29.55
C ARG A 105 -14.22 -0.79 -28.56
N PRO A 106 -13.07 -0.72 -27.88
CA PRO A 106 -12.76 0.45 -27.07
C PRO A 106 -12.88 1.67 -27.98
N PRO A 107 -13.55 2.76 -27.53
CA PRO A 107 -13.69 3.96 -28.34
C PRO A 107 -12.30 4.39 -28.78
N HIS A 108 -12.02 4.22 -30.06
CA HIS A 108 -10.78 4.66 -30.66
C HIS A 108 -10.76 6.20 -30.55
N ASP A 109 -9.67 6.70 -29.99
CA ASP A 109 -9.26 8.11 -30.06
C ASP A 109 -9.97 9.10 -29.11
N ILE A 110 -9.86 8.85 -27.80
CA ILE A 110 -9.72 9.99 -26.88
C ILE A 110 -8.24 10.42 -26.90
N GLN A 111 -7.86 11.22 -27.91
CA GLN A 111 -6.58 11.93 -27.89
C GLN A 111 -6.67 13.03 -26.83
N ALA A 112 -6.37 12.67 -25.57
CA ALA A 112 -6.19 13.67 -24.53
C ALA A 112 -4.96 14.52 -24.87
N ASP A 113 -5.16 15.81 -25.11
CA ASP A 113 -4.07 16.75 -25.33
C ASP A 113 -3.14 16.77 -24.08
N PRO A 114 -1.88 16.30 -24.19
CA PRO A 114 -0.95 16.23 -23.07
C PRO A 114 -0.57 17.63 -22.54
N ASP A 115 -0.81 18.70 -23.32
CA ASP A 115 -0.54 20.07 -22.93
C ASP A 115 -1.69 20.74 -22.16
N ALA A 116 -2.90 20.20 -22.24
CA ALA A 116 -4.05 20.68 -21.46
C ALA A 116 -3.94 20.40 -19.94
N LEU A 117 -2.97 19.57 -19.52
CA LEU A 117 -2.73 19.27 -18.11
C LEU A 117 -2.07 20.45 -17.38
N THR A 118 -2.73 20.94 -16.33
CA THR A 118 -2.17 21.99 -15.47
C THR A 118 -0.83 21.55 -14.86
N PRO A 119 0.10 22.49 -14.59
CA PRO A 119 1.38 22.16 -13.94
C PRO A 119 1.22 21.43 -12.60
N ALA A 120 0.16 21.72 -11.83
CA ALA A 120 -0.17 21.03 -10.59
C ALA A 120 -0.49 19.55 -10.84
N THR A 121 -1.35 19.25 -11.81
CA THR A 121 -1.68 17.86 -12.18
C THR A 121 -0.44 17.10 -12.67
N LYS A 122 0.43 17.75 -13.45
CA LYS A 122 1.69 17.14 -13.92
C LYS A 122 2.62 16.79 -12.74
N LEU A 123 2.68 17.64 -11.72
CA LEU A 123 3.47 17.38 -10.50
C LEU A 123 2.87 16.23 -9.67
N ASP A 124 1.55 16.19 -9.52
CA ASP A 124 0.86 15.12 -8.79
C ASP A 124 1.06 13.76 -9.45
N ILE A 125 0.96 13.69 -10.78
CA ILE A 125 1.25 12.47 -11.56
C ILE A 125 2.70 12.03 -11.35
N LYS A 126 3.67 12.95 -11.40
CA LYS A 126 5.09 12.63 -11.17
C LYS A 126 5.31 12.07 -9.76
N ASN A 127 4.70 12.67 -8.75
CA ASN A 127 4.79 12.20 -7.37
C ASN A 127 4.16 10.82 -7.21
N LEU A 128 3.01 10.56 -7.83
CA LEU A 128 2.35 9.25 -7.82
C LEU A 128 3.22 8.18 -8.47
N LEU A 129 3.82 8.46 -9.63
CA LEU A 129 4.71 7.52 -10.32
C LEU A 129 5.97 7.22 -9.50
N LEU A 130 6.54 8.25 -8.85
CA LEU A 130 7.67 8.05 -7.95
C LEU A 130 7.27 7.16 -6.77
N GLU A 131 6.09 7.38 -6.19
CA GLU A 131 5.57 6.56 -5.10
C GLU A 131 5.37 5.10 -5.53
N LEU A 132 4.79 4.87 -6.72
CA LEU A 132 4.59 3.54 -7.28
C LEU A 132 5.92 2.81 -7.50
N LYS A 133 6.92 3.50 -8.08
CA LYS A 133 8.27 2.94 -8.24
C LYS A 133 8.90 2.57 -6.89
N GLN A 134 8.77 3.44 -5.89
CA GLN A 134 9.27 3.17 -4.54
C GLN A 134 8.54 1.99 -3.89
N MET A 135 7.23 1.86 -4.11
CA MET A 135 6.42 0.75 -3.60
C MET A 135 6.78 -0.58 -4.27
N SER A 136 7.00 -0.56 -5.59
CA SER A 136 7.46 -1.71 -6.36
C SER A 136 8.85 -2.17 -5.91
N ALA A 137 9.78 -1.22 -5.73
CA ALA A 137 11.12 -1.50 -5.20
C ALA A 137 11.09 -2.05 -3.76
N ALA A 138 10.28 -1.44 -2.88
CA ALA A 138 10.11 -1.88 -1.49
C ALA A 138 9.50 -3.30 -1.40
N ASP A 139 8.61 -3.64 -2.33
CA ASP A 139 8.06 -4.98 -2.43
C ASP A 139 9.09 -6.05 -2.83
N MET A 140 10.28 -5.67 -3.29
CA MET A 140 11.38 -6.62 -3.52
C MET A 140 12.45 -6.56 -2.43
N ALA A 141 12.30 -5.65 -1.47
CA ALA A 141 13.30 -5.36 -0.47
C ALA A 141 13.01 -6.02 0.89
N ILE A 142 14.09 -6.49 1.51
CA ILE A 142 14.14 -7.01 2.87
C ILE A 142 15.00 -6.05 3.67
N ARG A 143 14.46 -5.55 4.78
CA ARG A 143 15.23 -4.81 5.77
C ARG A 143 15.72 -5.77 6.84
N LYS A 144 17.02 -5.79 7.07
CA LYS A 144 17.66 -6.61 8.08
C LYS A 144 18.31 -5.74 9.15
N THR A 145 18.06 -6.08 10.41
CA THR A 145 18.64 -5.44 11.59
C THR A 145 19.58 -6.41 12.29
N GLY A 146 20.65 -5.89 12.91
CA GLY A 146 21.58 -6.68 13.73
C GLY A 146 22.85 -7.15 13.00
N ILE A 147 23.10 -6.74 11.74
CA ILE A 147 24.40 -7.04 11.10
C ILE A 147 25.48 -6.16 11.75
N PRO A 148 26.53 -6.75 12.34
CA PRO A 148 27.65 -6.01 12.91
C PRO A 148 28.24 -4.97 11.95
N ASP A 149 28.58 -3.78 12.47
CA ASP A 149 29.11 -2.68 11.66
C ASP A 149 30.56 -2.91 11.20
N ASN A 150 31.28 -3.88 11.79
CA ASN A 150 32.64 -4.28 11.36
C ASN A 150 32.65 -5.02 10.00
N ILE A 151 31.50 -5.53 9.55
CA ILE A 151 31.38 -6.14 8.22
C ILE A 151 31.26 -5.00 7.18
N SER A 152 32.29 -4.85 6.36
CA SER A 152 32.34 -3.80 5.35
C SER A 152 31.31 -3.99 4.23
N GLN A 153 31.08 -2.96 3.43
CA GLN A 153 30.12 -3.01 2.32
C GLN A 153 30.56 -4.00 1.22
N SER A 154 31.86 -4.23 1.03
CA SER A 154 32.43 -5.19 0.08
C SER A 154 32.30 -6.65 0.55
N GLU A 155 32.29 -6.88 1.87
CA GLU A 155 32.12 -8.22 2.46
C GLU A 155 30.65 -8.62 2.60
N LEU A 156 29.74 -7.65 2.62
CA LEU A 156 28.31 -7.85 2.81
C LEU A 156 27.69 -8.90 1.86
N PRO A 157 28.04 -8.97 0.55
CA PRO A 157 27.54 -10.01 -0.34
C PRO A 157 27.94 -11.43 0.09
N HIS A 158 29.18 -11.62 0.54
CA HIS A 158 29.68 -12.92 0.98
C HIS A 158 29.00 -13.34 2.29
N TYR A 159 28.89 -12.42 3.24
CA TYR A 159 28.17 -12.63 4.49
C TYR A 159 26.71 -13.01 4.25
N LEU A 160 26.03 -12.29 3.35
CA LEU A 160 24.64 -12.56 3.01
C LEU A 160 24.45 -13.90 2.30
N ARG A 161 25.36 -14.31 1.41
CA ARG A 161 25.30 -15.65 0.78
C ARG A 161 25.37 -16.77 1.82
N ARG A 162 26.26 -16.66 2.80
CA ARG A 162 26.36 -17.63 3.91
C ARG A 162 25.11 -17.65 4.78
N LEU A 163 24.59 -16.46 5.10
CA LEU A 163 23.32 -16.31 5.82
C LEU A 163 22.14 -16.96 5.07
N VAL A 164 21.99 -16.67 3.78
CA VAL A 164 20.93 -17.24 2.93
C VAL A 164 21.05 -18.75 2.86
N ALA A 165 22.28 -19.28 2.75
CA ALA A 165 22.52 -20.73 2.79
C ALA A 165 22.15 -21.38 4.13
N THR A 166 22.11 -20.60 5.22
CA THR A 166 21.66 -21.06 6.54
C THR A 166 20.13 -21.04 6.65
N ILE A 167 19.48 -20.05 6.01
CA ILE A 167 18.02 -19.87 6.06
C ILE A 167 17.31 -20.84 5.10
N LEU A 168 17.80 -20.95 3.87
CA LEU A 168 17.20 -21.70 2.79
C LEU A 168 17.94 -23.03 2.54
N PRO A 169 17.22 -24.13 2.24
CA PRO A 169 17.84 -25.37 1.78
C PRO A 169 18.76 -25.11 0.58
N HIS A 170 19.91 -25.80 0.52
CA HIS A 170 20.98 -25.55 -0.45
C HIS A 170 20.51 -25.46 -1.92
N ALA A 171 19.51 -26.24 -2.32
CA ALA A 171 18.98 -26.23 -3.68
C ALA A 171 18.33 -24.88 -4.08
N GLN A 172 17.71 -24.18 -3.12
CA GLN A 172 17.09 -22.88 -3.34
C GLN A 172 18.09 -21.73 -3.19
N ALA A 173 19.06 -21.87 -2.29
CA ALA A 173 20.09 -20.86 -2.06
C ALA A 173 20.93 -20.57 -3.33
N LYS A 174 21.25 -21.59 -4.14
CA LYS A 174 22.01 -21.42 -5.39
C LYS A 174 21.29 -20.58 -6.46
N LYS A 175 19.95 -20.52 -6.40
CA LYS A 175 19.12 -19.80 -7.36
C LYS A 175 18.77 -18.38 -6.89
N LEU A 176 19.02 -18.06 -5.63
CA LEU A 176 18.62 -16.77 -5.08
C LEU A 176 19.49 -15.65 -5.66
N ALA A 177 18.89 -14.85 -6.54
CA ALA A 177 19.55 -13.71 -7.13
C ALA A 177 19.28 -12.45 -6.27
N ILE A 178 20.35 -11.86 -5.75
CA ILE A 178 20.31 -10.58 -5.02
C ILE A 178 20.72 -9.47 -5.99
N ALA A 179 19.83 -8.50 -6.20
CA ALA A 179 20.04 -7.41 -7.14
C ALA A 179 20.95 -6.34 -6.56
N GLU A 180 20.66 -5.89 -5.34
CA GLU A 180 21.38 -4.80 -4.67
C GLU A 180 21.39 -5.01 -3.17
N MET A 181 22.41 -4.46 -2.51
CA MET A 181 22.48 -4.39 -1.06
C MET A 181 23.22 -3.15 -0.61
N PHE A 182 22.73 -2.52 0.45
CA PHE A 182 23.39 -1.35 1.03
C PHE A 182 22.99 -1.15 2.48
N ARG A 183 23.88 -0.53 3.25
CA ARG A 183 23.61 -0.11 4.62
C ARG A 183 22.87 1.22 4.65
N ILE A 184 21.80 1.30 5.45
CA ILE A 184 21.10 2.56 5.73
C ILE A 184 21.90 3.36 6.75
N ARG A 185 21.88 4.69 6.62
CA ARG A 185 22.41 5.58 7.66
C ARG A 185 21.59 5.42 8.95
N LYS A 186 22.27 5.48 10.10
CA LYS A 186 21.60 5.47 11.40
C LYS A 186 20.71 6.71 11.52
N SER A 187 19.57 6.55 12.18
CA SER A 187 18.80 7.70 12.67
C SER A 187 19.68 8.52 13.62
N PRO A 188 19.60 9.87 13.61
CA PRO A 188 20.29 10.69 14.61
C PRO A 188 19.89 10.36 16.06
N GLN A 189 18.71 9.79 16.25
CA GLN A 189 18.17 9.38 17.55
C GLN A 189 18.56 7.94 17.94
N ALA A 190 19.22 7.19 17.06
CA ALA A 190 19.61 5.82 17.36
C ALA A 190 20.76 5.82 18.39
N PRO A 191 20.76 4.88 19.36
CA PRO A 191 21.87 4.70 20.28
C PRO A 191 23.20 4.51 19.52
N PRO A 192 24.34 4.99 20.05
CA PRO A 192 25.64 4.82 19.40
C PRO A 192 25.99 3.36 19.09
N GLN A 193 25.60 2.44 19.98
CA GLN A 193 25.87 1.00 19.81
C GLN A 193 24.92 0.31 18.82
N ALA A 194 23.83 0.95 18.38
CA ALA A 194 22.87 0.31 17.48
C ALA A 194 23.50 0.07 16.11
N THR A 195 23.47 -1.17 15.59
CA THR A 195 24.00 -1.50 14.25
C THR A 195 23.20 -0.82 13.15
N ARG A 196 23.84 -0.48 12.02
CA ARG A 196 23.10 -0.04 10.82
C ARG A 196 22.25 -1.15 10.24
N ASP A 197 21.04 -0.80 9.83
CA ASP A 197 20.21 -1.70 9.04
C ASP A 197 20.78 -1.88 7.63
N VAL A 198 20.52 -3.05 7.06
CA VAL A 198 20.87 -3.39 5.68
C VAL A 198 19.60 -3.60 4.90
N ILE A 199 19.50 -2.94 3.73
CA ILE A 199 18.47 -3.25 2.74
C ILE A 199 19.06 -4.24 1.75
N VAL A 200 18.34 -5.33 1.53
CA VAL A 200 18.64 -6.34 0.51
C VAL A 200 17.51 -6.35 -0.50
N ARG A 201 17.79 -6.02 -1.75
CA ARG A 201 16.82 -6.11 -2.85
C ARG A 201 16.98 -7.45 -3.56
N CYS A 202 15.95 -8.28 -3.52
CA CYS A 202 15.90 -9.53 -4.28
C CYS A 202 15.61 -9.21 -5.76
N HIS A 203 16.01 -10.08 -6.69
CA HIS A 203 15.62 -9.93 -8.11
C HIS A 203 14.15 -10.25 -8.37
N THR A 204 13.54 -11.12 -7.57
CA THR A 204 12.13 -11.47 -7.71
C THR A 204 11.40 -11.42 -6.37
N ARG A 205 10.08 -11.19 -6.44
CA ARG A 205 9.20 -11.27 -5.27
C ARG A 205 9.15 -12.69 -4.70
N ALA A 206 9.30 -13.71 -5.57
CA ALA A 206 9.30 -15.12 -5.18
C ALA A 206 10.49 -15.43 -4.27
N ASP A 207 11.69 -14.95 -4.61
CA ASP A 207 12.91 -15.11 -3.79
C ASP A 207 12.74 -14.48 -2.41
N ARG A 208 12.23 -13.24 -2.38
CA ARG A 208 11.91 -12.55 -1.12
C ARG A 208 10.93 -13.36 -0.27
N ASN A 209 9.85 -13.85 -0.88
CA ASN A 209 8.84 -14.65 -0.19
C ASN A 209 9.39 -15.99 0.30
N ALA A 210 10.28 -16.64 -0.45
CA ALA A 210 10.94 -17.87 -0.05
C ALA A 210 11.78 -17.65 1.22
N ILE A 211 12.54 -16.54 1.28
CA ILE A 211 13.30 -16.15 2.48
C ILE A 211 12.35 -15.97 3.68
N PHE A 212 11.27 -15.18 3.54
CA PHE A 212 10.33 -14.97 4.65
C PHE A 212 9.59 -16.24 5.06
N ALA A 213 9.27 -17.13 4.12
CA ALA A 213 8.64 -18.41 4.41
C ALA A 213 9.58 -19.30 5.24
N ALA A 214 10.86 -19.35 4.90
CA ALA A 214 11.87 -20.12 5.63
C ALA A 214 12.22 -19.53 7.00
N LEU A 215 12.08 -18.20 7.16
CA LEU A 215 12.26 -17.49 8.43
C LEU A 215 11.04 -17.57 9.36
N LYS A 216 9.88 -18.00 8.87
CA LYS A 216 8.63 -18.01 9.64
C LYS A 216 8.78 -18.88 10.89
N GLY A 217 8.72 -18.25 12.08
CA GLY A 217 8.90 -18.92 13.37
C GLY A 217 10.35 -19.07 13.83
N LYS A 218 11.33 -18.60 13.05
CA LYS A 218 12.77 -18.65 13.36
C LYS A 218 13.39 -17.27 13.64
N THR A 219 12.58 -16.25 13.86
CA THR A 219 13.05 -14.88 14.16
C THR A 219 12.87 -14.58 15.64
N PRO A 220 13.91 -14.11 16.35
CA PRO A 220 15.24 -13.75 15.86
C PRO A 220 16.09 -14.96 15.42
N LEU A 221 16.96 -14.76 14.44
CA LEU A 221 17.87 -15.77 13.89
C LEU A 221 19.29 -15.50 14.38
N ASP A 222 19.86 -16.44 15.14
CA ASP A 222 21.26 -16.37 15.56
C ASP A 222 22.18 -16.82 14.43
N PHE A 223 23.14 -15.97 14.05
CA PHE A 223 24.10 -16.24 12.98
C PHE A 223 25.43 -15.52 13.26
N GLU A 224 26.54 -16.26 13.29
CA GLU A 224 27.89 -15.72 13.52
C GLU A 224 27.96 -14.76 14.74
N SER A 225 27.37 -15.19 15.86
CA SER A 225 27.31 -14.43 17.13
C SER A 225 26.44 -13.16 17.10
N ALA A 226 25.63 -12.96 16.06
CA ALA A 226 24.67 -11.88 15.98
C ALA A 226 23.22 -12.41 15.97
N SER A 227 22.34 -11.80 16.76
CA SER A 227 20.89 -12.04 16.71
C SER A 227 20.28 -11.13 15.65
N LEU A 228 19.72 -11.73 14.59
CA LEU A 228 19.26 -11.04 13.41
C LEU A 228 17.73 -11.01 13.35
N THR A 229 17.18 -9.85 13.00
CA THR A 229 15.74 -9.70 12.74
C THR A 229 15.50 -9.20 11.34
N PHE A 230 14.49 -9.78 10.68
CA PHE A 230 14.13 -9.50 9.30
C PHE A 230 12.75 -8.85 9.24
N TYR A 231 12.66 -7.77 8.49
CA TYR A 231 11.43 -7.04 8.24
C TYR A 231 11.23 -6.87 6.75
N GLN A 232 9.97 -6.85 6.33
CA GLN A 232 9.64 -6.37 5.00
C GLN A 232 9.93 -4.87 4.93
N ASP A 233 10.62 -4.43 3.89
CA ASP A 233 10.80 -2.99 3.70
C ASP A 233 9.49 -2.34 3.25
N LEU A 234 9.18 -1.17 3.81
CA LEU A 234 7.91 -0.49 3.56
C LEU A 234 8.19 0.97 3.25
N THR A 235 7.53 1.50 2.23
CA THR A 235 7.60 2.93 1.92
C THR A 235 7.03 3.77 3.05
N ARG A 236 7.51 5.02 3.17
CA ARG A 236 7.02 5.98 4.18
C ARG A 236 5.50 6.16 4.09
N SER A 237 4.95 6.25 2.88
CA SER A 237 3.51 6.39 2.66
C SER A 237 2.72 5.17 3.12
N THR A 238 3.25 3.96 2.94
CA THR A 238 2.66 2.72 3.44
C THR A 238 2.67 2.70 4.97
N VAL A 239 3.81 3.05 5.59
CA VAL A 239 3.93 3.13 7.05
C VAL A 239 2.93 4.14 7.62
N GLN A 240 2.82 5.32 7.00
CA GLN A 240 1.86 6.35 7.43
C GLN A 240 0.41 5.87 7.28
N TRP A 241 0.07 5.24 6.16
CA TRP A 241 -1.27 4.69 5.96
C TRP A 241 -1.61 3.63 7.03
N ARG A 242 -0.67 2.72 7.35
CA ARG A 242 -0.85 1.72 8.41
C ARG A 242 -1.03 2.38 9.79
N ARG A 243 -0.34 3.49 10.07
CA ARG A 243 -0.54 4.27 11.31
C ARG A 243 -1.95 4.88 11.35
N ASN A 244 -2.40 5.46 10.25
CA ASN A 244 -3.72 6.10 10.18
C ASN A 244 -4.88 5.11 10.41
N ILE A 245 -4.74 3.85 9.99
CA ILE A 245 -5.76 2.82 10.21
C ILE A 245 -5.53 1.99 11.48
N ARG A 246 -4.55 2.36 12.33
CA ARG A 246 -4.29 1.68 13.61
C ARG A 246 -5.55 1.57 14.48
N PRO A 247 -6.42 2.59 14.59
CA PRO A 247 -7.68 2.47 15.35
C PRO A 247 -8.59 1.35 14.83
N VAL A 248 -8.69 1.19 13.50
CA VAL A 248 -9.46 0.11 12.86
C VAL A 248 -8.89 -1.24 13.26
N THR A 249 -7.55 -1.41 13.17
CA THR A 249 -6.92 -2.69 13.54
C THR A 249 -7.06 -3.02 15.03
N ARG A 250 -7.13 -2.02 15.91
CA ARG A 250 -7.41 -2.22 17.33
C ARG A 250 -8.81 -2.77 17.55
N ARG A 251 -9.83 -2.18 16.90
CA ARG A 251 -11.21 -2.71 16.93
C ARG A 251 -11.30 -4.15 16.43
N LEU A 252 -10.59 -4.47 15.35
CA LEU A 252 -10.52 -5.84 14.83
C LEU A 252 -9.89 -6.80 15.86
N GLN A 253 -8.83 -6.37 16.56
CA GLN A 253 -8.20 -7.18 17.63
C GLN A 253 -9.14 -7.37 18.83
N ASP A 254 -9.79 -6.31 19.29
CA ASP A 254 -10.75 -6.34 20.40
C ASP A 254 -11.91 -7.30 20.09
N ALA A 255 -12.38 -7.30 18.85
CA ALA A 255 -13.41 -8.21 18.35
C ALA A 255 -12.89 -9.61 17.97
N LYS A 256 -11.60 -9.90 18.18
CA LYS A 256 -10.92 -11.16 17.80
C LYS A 256 -11.07 -11.53 16.31
N VAL A 257 -11.25 -10.53 15.45
CA VAL A 257 -11.35 -10.68 14.01
C VAL A 257 -9.95 -10.79 13.40
N ILE A 258 -9.69 -11.89 12.69
CA ILE A 258 -8.39 -12.13 12.05
C ILE A 258 -8.29 -11.26 10.79
N TYR A 259 -7.26 -10.41 10.77
CA TYR A 259 -6.94 -9.57 9.61
C TYR A 259 -5.53 -9.81 9.11
N ARG A 260 -5.27 -9.48 7.85
CA ARG A 260 -3.96 -9.59 7.20
C ARG A 260 -3.61 -8.29 6.48
N TRP A 261 -2.36 -7.86 6.63
CA TRP A 261 -1.81 -6.78 5.82
C TRP A 261 -1.49 -7.33 4.43
N LYS A 262 -2.05 -6.70 3.40
CA LYS A 262 -1.66 -6.90 2.01
C LYS A 262 -0.84 -5.69 1.58
N THR A 263 0.26 -5.95 0.90
CA THR A 263 1.06 -4.87 0.31
C THR A 263 0.39 -4.33 -0.95
N PRO A 264 0.48 -3.02 -1.19
CA PRO A 264 1.20 -2.04 -0.37
C PRO A 264 0.32 -1.43 0.75
N LYS A 265 -0.90 -0.98 0.42
CA LYS A 265 -1.83 -0.28 1.33
C LYS A 265 -3.19 -0.96 1.34
N THR A 266 -3.25 -2.21 1.81
CA THR A 266 -4.53 -2.93 1.89
C THR A 266 -4.62 -3.74 3.17
N LEU A 267 -5.77 -3.67 3.83
CA LEU A 267 -6.10 -4.50 4.99
C LEU A 267 -7.18 -5.50 4.56
N SER A 268 -6.92 -6.78 4.73
CA SER A 268 -7.84 -7.86 4.35
C SER A 268 -8.40 -8.51 5.61
N VAL A 269 -9.72 -8.71 5.65
CA VAL A 269 -10.42 -9.36 6.76
C VAL A 269 -11.32 -10.45 6.19
N ASP A 270 -11.23 -11.65 6.75
CA ASP A 270 -12.15 -12.74 6.43
C ASP A 270 -13.22 -12.78 7.53
N HIS A 271 -14.48 -12.52 7.17
CA HIS A 271 -15.60 -12.46 8.12
C HIS A 271 -16.86 -13.09 7.50
N ASN A 272 -17.44 -14.09 8.17
CA ASN A 272 -18.63 -14.82 7.70
C ASN A 272 -18.53 -15.33 6.25
N GLY A 273 -17.39 -15.94 5.91
CA GLY A 273 -17.13 -16.47 4.55
C GLY A 273 -16.92 -15.40 3.47
N THR A 274 -16.96 -14.12 3.83
CA THR A 274 -16.70 -13.01 2.92
C THR A 274 -15.37 -12.35 3.25
N THR A 275 -14.53 -12.16 2.25
CA THR A 275 -13.29 -11.39 2.39
C THR A 275 -13.54 -9.92 2.06
N LEU A 276 -13.36 -9.04 3.04
CA LEU A 276 -13.44 -7.59 2.87
C LEU A 276 -12.04 -6.99 2.74
N HIS A 277 -11.95 -5.88 2.00
CA HIS A 277 -10.71 -5.14 1.78
C HIS A 277 -10.90 -3.66 2.11
N LEU A 278 -9.95 -3.10 2.86
CA LEU A 278 -9.84 -1.67 3.12
C LEU A 278 -8.60 -1.13 2.40
N THR A 279 -8.80 -0.29 1.40
CA THR A 279 -7.73 0.32 0.58
C THR A 279 -7.53 1.79 0.91
N SER A 280 -8.58 2.48 1.36
CA SER A 280 -8.55 3.89 1.77
C SER A 280 -8.82 4.04 3.26
N SER A 281 -8.14 4.97 3.93
CA SER A 281 -8.46 5.30 5.33
C SER A 281 -9.80 6.02 5.49
N GLN A 282 -10.34 6.59 4.42
CA GLN A 282 -11.66 7.26 4.41
C GLN A 282 -12.81 6.25 4.48
N GLU A 283 -12.62 5.04 3.96
CA GLU A 283 -13.60 3.96 3.97
C GLU A 283 -13.63 3.18 5.30
N ALA A 284 -12.80 3.59 6.27
CA ALA A 284 -12.60 2.87 7.53
C ALA A 284 -13.91 2.65 8.31
N ASP A 285 -14.78 3.66 8.37
CA ASP A 285 -16.00 3.58 9.16
C ASP A 285 -17.05 2.71 8.48
N SER A 286 -17.21 2.83 7.15
CA SER A 286 -18.04 1.91 6.35
C SER A 286 -17.54 0.47 6.43
N PHE A 287 -16.22 0.28 6.47
CA PHE A 287 -15.59 -1.03 6.62
C PHE A 287 -15.88 -1.67 7.99
N LEU A 288 -15.81 -0.91 9.08
CA LEU A 288 -16.20 -1.39 10.41
C LEU A 288 -17.70 -1.67 10.51
N GLN A 289 -18.53 -0.83 9.89
CA GLN A 289 -19.98 -1.03 9.82
C GLN A 289 -20.34 -2.32 9.08
N ALA A 290 -19.67 -2.63 7.97
CA ALA A 290 -19.86 -3.89 7.23
C ALA A 290 -19.51 -5.13 8.08
N LEU A 291 -18.60 -4.98 9.03
CA LEU A 291 -18.23 -6.01 10.01
C LEU A 291 -19.13 -6.02 11.26
N LYS A 292 -20.12 -5.12 11.35
CA LYS A 292 -20.97 -4.90 12.53
C LYS A 292 -20.16 -4.55 13.78
N LEU A 293 -19.06 -3.82 13.61
CA LEU A 293 -18.20 -3.34 14.68
C LEU A 293 -18.51 -1.88 15.01
N PRO A 294 -18.25 -1.42 16.25
CA PRO A 294 -18.43 -0.02 16.60
C PRO A 294 -17.55 0.88 15.72
N PRO A 295 -17.99 2.11 15.45
CA PRO A 295 -17.20 3.06 14.67
C PRO A 295 -15.86 3.37 15.35
N ARG A 296 -14.96 3.94 14.57
CA ARG A 296 -13.69 4.44 15.08
C ARG A 296 -13.97 5.52 16.15
N PRO A 297 -13.25 5.52 17.28
CA PRO A 297 -13.35 6.62 18.24
C PRO A 297 -12.98 7.94 17.55
N ASP A 298 -13.70 9.01 17.85
CA ASP A 298 -13.39 10.32 17.29
C ASP A 298 -11.96 10.70 17.70
N PRO A 299 -11.13 11.31 16.84
CA PRO A 299 -9.74 11.64 17.18
C PRO A 299 -9.62 12.52 18.43
N THR A 300 -10.69 13.24 18.77
CA THR A 300 -10.83 14.09 19.97
C THR A 300 -10.91 13.28 21.27
N ASP A 301 -11.35 12.02 21.20
CA ASP A 301 -11.62 11.18 22.38
C ASP A 301 -10.48 10.24 22.74
N GLU A 302 -9.48 10.03 21.88
CA GLU A 302 -8.27 9.33 22.34
C GLU A 302 -7.57 10.27 23.32
N PRO A 303 -7.49 9.94 24.63
CA PRO A 303 -6.59 10.68 25.50
C PRO A 303 -5.26 10.63 24.79
N THR A 304 -4.64 11.79 24.59
CA THR A 304 -3.30 11.92 24.04
C THR A 304 -2.40 11.11 24.96
N SER A 305 -2.36 9.81 24.72
CA SER A 305 -1.51 8.86 25.39
C SER A 305 -0.18 9.40 24.95
N SER A 306 0.51 10.08 25.87
CA SER A 306 1.93 10.32 25.82
C SER A 306 2.55 8.95 25.69
N HIS A 307 2.55 8.45 24.45
CA HIS A 307 3.14 7.19 24.08
C HIS A 307 4.62 7.53 23.99
N THR A 308 5.19 7.81 25.17
CA THR A 308 6.61 7.79 25.42
C THR A 308 7.01 6.44 24.88
N TRP A 309 7.73 6.45 23.76
CA TRP A 309 8.25 5.26 23.16
C TRP A 309 9.14 4.62 24.20
N ASP A 310 8.62 3.59 24.88
CA ASP A 310 9.39 2.81 25.83
C ASP A 310 10.14 1.75 25.01
N PRO A 311 11.46 1.93 24.79
CA PRO A 311 12.25 1.01 23.99
C PRO A 311 12.37 -0.37 24.65
N THR A 312 12.02 -0.52 25.93
CA THR A 312 12.03 -1.80 26.64
C THR A 312 10.71 -2.57 26.51
N ARG A 313 9.63 -1.91 26.05
CA ARG A 313 8.34 -2.55 25.82
C ARG A 313 8.39 -3.37 24.54
N THR A 314 9.01 -4.55 24.61
CA THR A 314 8.86 -5.61 23.63
C THR A 314 7.39 -6.00 23.63
N VAL A 315 6.63 -5.55 22.63
CA VAL A 315 5.27 -6.07 22.42
C VAL A 315 5.44 -7.57 22.24
N PRO A 316 4.92 -8.43 23.14
CA PRO A 316 5.12 -9.85 23.01
C PRO A 316 4.62 -10.26 21.63
N PHE A 317 5.50 -10.89 20.85
CA PHE A 317 5.10 -11.52 19.61
C PHE A 317 4.05 -12.57 19.97
N VAL A 318 2.77 -12.25 19.78
CA VAL A 318 1.70 -13.22 19.97
C VAL A 318 1.80 -14.19 18.80
N PRO A 319 2.22 -15.45 18.99
CA PRO A 319 2.30 -16.41 17.90
C PRO A 319 0.90 -16.57 17.32
N ARG A 320 0.72 -16.07 16.08
CA ARG A 320 -0.51 -16.26 15.30
C ARG A 320 -0.59 -17.68 14.77
N ARG A 321 -0.88 -18.63 15.67
CA ARG A 321 -1.56 -19.89 15.40
C ARG A 321 -1.84 -20.56 16.74
N ARG A 322 -3.02 -20.32 17.31
CA ARG A 322 -3.64 -21.41 18.08
C ARG A 322 -4.16 -22.35 17.02
N GLU A 323 -3.57 -23.53 16.91
CA GLU A 323 -4.20 -24.64 16.22
C GLU A 323 -5.59 -24.76 16.85
N ILE A 324 -6.62 -24.52 16.05
CA ILE A 324 -7.98 -24.81 16.48
C ILE A 324 -7.98 -26.34 16.57
N PRO A 325 -8.23 -26.94 17.75
CA PRO A 325 -8.37 -28.38 17.81
C PRO A 325 -9.48 -28.77 16.84
N ILE A 326 -9.13 -29.55 15.83
CA ILE A 326 -10.10 -30.21 14.99
C ILE A 326 -10.78 -31.19 15.94
N ALA A 327 -12.03 -30.90 16.29
CA ALA A 327 -12.82 -31.86 17.04
C ALA A 327 -13.01 -33.07 16.12
N ASP A 328 -12.36 -34.18 16.45
CA ASP A 328 -12.64 -35.47 15.83
C ASP A 328 -14.13 -35.73 16.05
N THR A 329 -14.87 -35.74 14.94
CA THR A 329 -16.31 -36.04 14.87
C THR A 329 -16.47 -37.37 14.17
#